data_AF-X1VFH4-F1
#
_entry.id   AF-X1VFH4-F1
#
_cell.length_a   1.000
_cell.length_b   1.000
_cell.length_c   1.000
_cell.angle_alpha   90.00
_cell.angle_beta   90.00
_cell.angle_gamma   90.00
#
_symmetry.space_group_name_H-M   'P 1'
#
loop_
_entity.id
_entity.type
_entity.pdbx_description
1 polymer ?
#
loop_
_entity_poly.entity_id
_entity_poly.type
_entity_poly.pdbx_seq_one_letter_code
_entity_poly.pdbx_strand_id
1 'polypeptide(L)'
;GVELNEFGFCMTDRFAPHETTRPGVFVGGAFREPKDIPETVAEAAGVAGEAAKLVVGSQVAGPQVAGEVPPERDVSDEEPQVGVFVCTCRGQVSEVVDVGAVAEYAGRLGGVALAKVVEDACGADLAAVKEAIEEQGLNRVVITGCSFRLYQPEFSALMRQVGLNPQLLERADIREGCAWVHRDVPEQATAKAKAAVEMAVTKAAFHKAVSRSWLEPSRRALVIGGGLAGMTAALELAELGFEADLVERGEELGGNLRTAH
;
A
#
# COMPACT_ATOMS: atom_id res chain seq x y z
N GLY A 1 -6.90 34.27 -8.70
CA GLY A 1 -6.63 33.44 -7.50
C GLY A 1 -7.93 32.91 -6.95
N VAL A 2 -7.90 31.98 -5.99
CA VAL A 2 -9.09 31.57 -5.23
C VAL A 2 -9.32 32.55 -4.07
N GLU A 3 -10.57 32.73 -3.65
CA GLU A 3 -10.90 33.58 -2.50
C GLU A 3 -10.63 32.85 -1.18
N LEU A 4 -10.35 33.62 -0.13
CA LEU A 4 -10.10 33.10 1.21
C LEU A 4 -11.24 33.51 2.15
N ASN A 5 -11.50 32.65 3.14
CA ASN A 5 -12.38 32.97 4.25
C ASN A 5 -11.69 33.90 5.27
N GLU A 6 -12.42 34.30 6.31
CA GLU A 6 -11.93 35.20 7.36
C GLU A 6 -10.71 34.68 8.13
N PHE A 7 -10.46 33.37 8.09
CA PHE A 7 -9.33 32.71 8.74
C PHE A 7 -8.14 32.47 7.80
N GLY A 8 -8.23 32.90 6.54
CA GLY A 8 -7.17 32.74 5.54
C GLY A 8 -7.13 31.37 4.85
N PHE A 9 -8.15 30.53 5.02
CA PHE A 9 -8.29 29.27 4.29
C PHE A 9 -9.13 29.44 3.02
N CYS A 10 -9.12 28.46 2.13
CA CYS A 10 -9.89 28.53 0.89
C CYS A 10 -11.40 28.66 1.17
N MET A 11 -12.04 29.68 0.56
CA MET A 11 -13.48 29.85 0.61
C MET A 11 -14.17 28.76 -0.22
N THR A 12 -15.16 28.09 0.38
CA THR A 12 -15.91 26.96 -0.21
C THR A 12 -17.37 27.02 0.26
N ASP A 13 -18.25 26.32 -0.46
CA ASP A 13 -19.65 26.18 -0.05
C ASP A 13 -19.82 25.00 0.94
N ARG A 14 -20.90 25.02 1.73
CA ARG A 14 -21.19 23.94 2.70
C ARG A 14 -21.64 22.64 2.02
N PHE A 15 -22.33 22.74 0.89
CA PHE A 15 -22.83 21.60 0.12
C PHE A 15 -21.90 21.21 -1.03
N ALA A 16 -20.99 22.11 -1.43
CA ALA A 16 -19.87 21.82 -2.34
C ALA A 16 -18.53 22.11 -1.65
N PRO A 17 -18.12 21.27 -0.67
CA PRO A 17 -16.93 21.55 0.15
C PRO A 17 -15.60 21.46 -0.62
N HIS A 18 -15.59 20.87 -1.80
CA HIS A 18 -14.36 20.73 -2.58
C HIS A 18 -14.23 21.79 -3.65
N GLU A 19 -15.31 22.53 -3.96
CA GLU A 19 -15.31 23.58 -4.97
C GLU A 19 -14.76 24.89 -4.41
N THR A 20 -13.79 25.46 -5.11
CA THR A 20 -13.29 26.80 -4.81
C THR A 20 -14.14 27.86 -5.52
N THR A 21 -13.90 29.14 -5.23
CA THR A 21 -14.52 30.25 -5.98
C THR A 21 -14.10 30.32 -7.46
N ARG A 22 -13.21 29.44 -7.91
CA ARG A 22 -12.84 29.28 -9.32
C ARG A 22 -13.37 27.96 -9.87
N PRO A 23 -14.29 27.99 -10.84
CA PRO A 23 -14.77 26.77 -11.49
C PRO A 23 -13.63 25.91 -12.05
N GLY A 24 -13.72 24.60 -11.84
CA GLY A 24 -12.71 23.62 -12.25
C GLY A 24 -11.43 23.63 -11.41
N VAL A 25 -11.38 24.40 -10.32
CA VAL A 25 -10.33 24.35 -9.32
C VAL A 25 -10.93 23.84 -8.01
N PHE A 26 -10.37 22.74 -7.51
CA PHE A 26 -10.84 22.06 -6.30
C PHE A 26 -9.84 22.20 -5.15
N VAL A 27 -10.31 22.02 -3.92
CA VAL A 27 -9.53 22.10 -2.69
C VAL A 27 -9.87 20.97 -1.73
N GLY A 28 -8.86 20.41 -1.08
CA GLY A 28 -9.01 19.46 0.02
C GLY A 28 -7.85 19.55 0.99
N GLY A 29 -8.03 18.96 2.17
CA GLY A 29 -7.01 18.89 3.21
C GLY A 29 -6.77 20.23 3.91
N ALA A 30 -5.56 20.42 4.43
CA ALA A 30 -5.23 21.49 5.37
C ALA A 30 -5.40 22.92 4.82
N PHE A 31 -5.48 23.11 3.50
CA PHE A 31 -5.74 24.43 2.91
C PHE A 31 -7.22 24.84 2.99
N ARG A 32 -8.14 23.90 3.18
CA ARG A 32 -9.57 24.18 3.41
C ARG A 32 -9.83 24.60 4.86
N GLU A 33 -9.22 23.90 5.81
CA GLU A 33 -9.22 24.20 7.26
C GLU A 33 -8.25 23.21 7.96
N PRO A 34 -7.87 23.40 9.24
CA PRO A 34 -7.06 22.43 9.97
C PRO A 34 -7.79 21.10 10.14
N LYS A 35 -7.15 19.99 9.77
CA LYS A 35 -7.73 18.64 9.82
C LYS A 35 -6.72 17.61 10.29
N ASP A 36 -7.20 16.44 10.69
CA ASP A 36 -6.35 15.28 10.91
C ASP A 36 -5.99 14.55 9.60
N ILE A 37 -5.14 13.53 9.70
CA ILE A 37 -4.68 12.75 8.54
C ILE A 37 -5.86 11.99 7.88
N PRO A 38 -6.69 11.24 8.62
CA PRO A 38 -7.85 10.56 8.04
C PRO A 38 -8.80 11.48 7.26
N GLU A 39 -9.17 12.62 7.82
CA GLU A 39 -10.05 13.59 7.15
C GLU A 39 -9.41 14.15 5.89
N THR A 40 -8.11 14.47 5.95
CA THR A 40 -7.36 14.95 4.78
C THR A 40 -7.34 13.91 3.66
N VAL A 41 -7.16 12.63 3.99
CA VAL A 41 -7.17 11.54 3.00
C VAL A 41 -8.56 11.36 2.40
N ALA A 42 -9.62 11.46 3.22
CA ALA A 42 -10.99 11.35 2.75
C ALA A 42 -11.37 12.50 1.80
N GLU A 43 -11.04 13.75 2.15
CA GLU A 43 -11.28 14.89 1.25
C GLU A 43 -10.46 14.80 -0.04
N ALA A 44 -9.20 14.35 0.04
CA ALA A 44 -8.38 14.17 -1.15
C ALA A 44 -9.02 13.16 -2.12
N ALA A 45 -9.66 12.10 -1.61
CA ALA A 45 -10.41 11.16 -2.44
C ALA A 45 -11.66 11.82 -3.08
N GLY A 46 -12.43 12.61 -2.33
CA GLY A 46 -13.58 13.36 -2.85
C GLY A 46 -13.18 14.35 -3.96
N VAL A 47 -12.14 15.15 -3.71
CA VAL A 47 -11.56 16.08 -4.70
C VAL A 47 -11.10 15.35 -5.96
N ALA A 48 -10.46 14.18 -5.82
CA ALA A 48 -10.04 13.38 -6.96
C ALA A 48 -11.25 12.88 -7.77
N GLY A 49 -12.34 12.49 -7.11
CA GLY A 49 -13.61 12.11 -7.75
C GLY A 49 -14.21 13.26 -8.56
N GLU A 50 -14.30 14.45 -7.97
CA GLU A 50 -14.82 15.64 -8.67
C GLU A 50 -13.93 16.06 -9.85
N ALA A 51 -12.61 16.05 -9.66
CA ALA A 51 -11.67 16.35 -10.73
C ALA A 51 -11.74 15.30 -11.86
N ALA A 52 -11.95 14.02 -11.53
CA ALA A 52 -12.06 12.95 -12.52
C ALA A 52 -13.22 13.20 -13.50
N LYS A 53 -14.34 13.78 -13.04
CA LYS A 53 -15.49 14.14 -13.87
C LYS A 53 -15.12 15.08 -15.02
N LEU A 54 -14.16 15.97 -14.81
CA LEU A 54 -13.71 16.92 -15.84
C LEU A 54 -12.80 16.29 -16.89
N VAL A 55 -12.23 15.12 -16.60
CA VAL A 55 -11.30 14.42 -17.50
C VAL A 55 -11.87 13.09 -18.02
N VAL A 56 -13.15 12.81 -17.79
CA VAL A 56 -13.86 11.63 -18.33
C VAL A 56 -13.73 11.61 -19.85
N GLY A 57 -13.32 10.46 -20.40
CA GLY A 57 -13.10 10.28 -21.84
C GLY A 57 -11.71 10.71 -22.34
N SER A 58 -10.90 11.35 -21.50
CA SER A 58 -9.46 11.50 -21.75
C SER A 58 -8.79 10.14 -21.68
N GLN A 59 -7.82 9.86 -22.55
CA GLN A 59 -6.92 8.71 -22.33
C GLN A 59 -6.06 8.98 -21.10
N VAL A 60 -6.56 8.62 -19.92
CA VAL A 60 -5.73 8.56 -18.72
C VAL A 60 -4.89 7.31 -18.87
N ALA A 61 -3.60 7.49 -19.15
CA ALA A 61 -2.64 6.40 -19.10
C ALA A 61 -2.77 5.73 -17.72
N GLY A 62 -2.95 4.41 -17.69
CA GLY A 62 -2.97 3.66 -16.44
C GLY A 62 -1.71 3.94 -15.62
N PRO A 63 -1.70 3.63 -14.31
CA PRO A 63 -0.57 3.90 -13.44
C PRO A 63 0.71 3.35 -14.09
N GLN A 64 1.55 4.27 -14.56
CA GLN A 64 2.82 3.92 -15.16
C GLN A 64 3.75 3.53 -14.01
N VAL A 65 4.20 2.28 -14.00
CA VAL A 65 5.35 1.92 -13.18
C VAL A 65 6.50 2.75 -13.71
N ALA A 66 7.03 3.65 -12.87
CA ALA A 66 8.15 4.48 -13.27
C ALA A 66 9.36 3.57 -13.57
N GLY A 67 9.88 3.66 -14.80
CA GLY A 67 11.03 2.91 -15.27
C GLY A 67 10.69 1.71 -16.17
N GLU A 68 11.68 1.29 -16.96
CA GLU A 68 11.61 0.11 -17.81
C GLU A 68 11.60 -1.14 -16.92
N VAL A 69 10.50 -1.89 -16.91
CA VAL A 69 10.39 -3.14 -16.16
C VAL A 69 11.00 -4.24 -17.03
N PRO A 70 12.10 -4.91 -16.59
CA PRO A 70 12.67 -6.01 -17.35
C PRO A 70 11.68 -7.18 -17.48
N PRO A 71 11.84 -8.04 -18.50
CA PRO A 71 11.03 -9.25 -18.61
C PRO A 71 11.20 -10.12 -17.35
N GLU A 72 10.12 -10.79 -16.95
CA GLU A 72 10.15 -11.73 -15.83
C GLU A 72 11.10 -12.89 -16.16
N ARG A 73 12.10 -13.09 -15.30
CA ARG A 73 13.04 -14.22 -15.33
C ARG A 73 12.34 -15.45 -14.78
N ASP A 74 12.33 -16.51 -15.57
CA ASP A 74 11.88 -17.82 -15.11
C ASP A 74 12.95 -18.46 -14.21
N VAL A 75 12.58 -18.76 -12.97
CA VAL A 75 13.44 -19.36 -11.94
C VAL A 75 12.84 -20.66 -11.41
N SER A 76 11.95 -21.29 -12.18
CA SER A 76 11.23 -22.49 -11.78
C SER A 76 12.13 -23.72 -11.61
N ASP A 77 13.18 -23.83 -12.42
CA ASP A 77 14.17 -24.92 -12.40
C ASP A 77 15.46 -24.57 -11.62
N GLU A 78 15.49 -23.40 -10.96
CA GLU A 78 16.64 -22.97 -10.17
C GLU A 78 16.53 -23.40 -8.71
N GLU A 79 17.65 -23.82 -8.13
CA GLU A 79 17.74 -24.01 -6.67
C GLU A 79 17.47 -22.68 -5.94
N PRO A 80 16.70 -22.68 -4.83
CA PRO A 80 16.42 -21.46 -4.09
C PRO A 80 17.69 -20.76 -3.60
N GLN A 81 17.88 -19.51 -4.04
CA GLN A 81 18.86 -18.55 -3.56
C GLN A 81 18.10 -17.42 -2.87
N VAL A 82 17.91 -17.57 -1.56
CA VAL A 82 17.09 -16.68 -0.74
C VAL A 82 17.92 -15.49 -0.25
N GLY A 83 17.45 -14.28 -0.54
CA GLY A 83 17.93 -13.03 0.06
C GLY A 83 17.08 -12.61 1.25
N VAL A 84 17.65 -12.53 2.44
CA VAL A 84 16.98 -12.11 3.67
C VAL A 84 17.39 -10.69 4.05
N PHE A 85 16.42 -9.77 4.06
CA PHE A 85 16.61 -8.38 4.43
C PHE A 85 15.93 -8.10 5.77
N VAL A 86 16.75 -7.90 6.82
CA VAL A 86 16.28 -7.68 8.18
C VAL A 86 16.12 -6.18 8.45
N CYS A 87 14.89 -5.68 8.42
CA CYS A 87 14.62 -4.25 8.53
C CYS A 87 14.59 -3.79 10.00
N THR A 88 15.31 -2.72 10.33
CA THR A 88 15.24 -2.07 11.67
C THR A 88 13.98 -1.23 11.85
N CYS A 89 13.34 -0.87 10.72
CA CYS A 89 12.16 -0.01 10.66
C CYS A 89 12.40 1.33 11.36
N ARG A 90 13.56 1.95 11.09
CA ARG A 90 13.98 3.22 11.70
C ARG A 90 13.92 3.17 13.24
N GLY A 91 14.42 2.08 13.81
CA GLY A 91 14.44 1.84 15.27
C GLY A 91 13.25 1.05 15.81
N GLN A 92 12.10 1.02 15.12
CA GLN A 92 10.88 0.41 15.66
C GLN A 92 10.99 -1.10 15.94
N VAL A 93 11.89 -1.80 15.25
CA VAL A 93 12.22 -3.20 15.50
C VAL A 93 13.49 -3.32 16.32
N SER A 94 14.55 -2.61 15.93
CA SER A 94 15.89 -2.76 16.52
C SER A 94 16.01 -2.24 17.96
N GLU A 95 15.06 -1.44 18.44
CA GLU A 95 14.97 -1.05 19.86
C GLU A 95 14.66 -2.23 20.79
N VAL A 96 14.05 -3.31 20.28
CA VAL A 96 13.59 -4.46 21.07
C VAL A 96 14.22 -5.77 20.60
N VAL A 97 14.38 -5.94 19.30
CA VAL A 97 14.89 -7.16 18.66
C VAL A 97 16.31 -6.91 18.21
N ASP A 98 17.23 -7.82 18.56
CA ASP A 98 18.58 -7.82 18.02
C ASP A 98 18.55 -8.28 16.55
N VAL A 99 18.38 -7.30 15.66
CA VAL A 99 18.33 -7.50 14.20
C VAL A 99 19.65 -8.05 13.64
N GLY A 100 20.78 -7.76 14.28
CA GLY A 100 22.08 -8.32 13.89
C GLY A 100 22.12 -9.82 14.14
N ALA A 101 21.75 -10.24 15.35
CA ALA A 101 21.66 -11.66 15.69
C ALA A 101 20.60 -12.41 14.85
N VAL A 102 19.52 -11.75 14.44
CA VAL A 102 18.52 -12.31 13.50
C VAL A 102 19.12 -12.50 12.11
N ALA A 103 19.85 -11.51 11.57
CA ALA A 103 20.50 -11.63 10.26
C ALA A 103 21.58 -12.73 10.26
N GLU A 104 22.42 -12.79 11.29
CA GLU A 104 23.43 -13.85 11.44
C GLU A 104 22.81 -15.25 11.56
N TYR A 105 21.67 -15.35 12.24
CA TYR A 105 20.92 -16.60 12.31
C TYR A 105 20.34 -16.98 10.94
N ALA A 106 19.70 -16.04 10.24
CA ALA A 106 19.13 -16.27 8.91
C ALA A 106 20.20 -16.71 7.89
N GLY A 107 21.40 -16.11 7.92
CA GLY A 107 22.50 -16.48 7.02
C GLY A 107 23.04 -17.90 7.21
N ARG A 108 22.67 -18.60 8.28
CA ARG A 108 23.03 -20.02 8.52
C ARG A 108 21.95 -21.00 8.06
N LEU A 109 20.78 -20.51 7.63
CA LEU A 109 19.70 -21.36 7.16
C LEU A 109 20.00 -21.88 5.75
N GLY A 110 19.58 -23.10 5.45
CA GLY A 110 19.75 -23.70 4.14
C GLY A 110 19.06 -22.87 3.04
N GLY A 111 19.73 -22.70 1.90
CA GLY A 111 19.20 -21.94 0.76
C GLY A 111 19.32 -20.41 0.89
N VAL A 112 19.82 -19.88 2.02
CA VAL A 112 20.08 -18.44 2.16
C VAL A 112 21.42 -18.09 1.54
N ALA A 113 21.39 -17.28 0.49
CA ALA A 113 22.57 -16.77 -0.20
C ALA A 113 23.05 -15.43 0.37
N LEU A 114 22.14 -14.63 0.93
CA LEU A 114 22.43 -13.34 1.53
C LEU A 114 21.52 -13.12 2.74
N ALA A 115 22.09 -12.65 3.86
CA ALA A 115 21.32 -12.08 4.96
C ALA A 115 21.94 -10.73 5.36
N LYS A 116 21.16 -9.66 5.31
CA LYS A 116 21.64 -8.29 5.54
C LYS A 116 20.66 -7.49 6.38
N VAL A 117 21.18 -6.68 7.30
CA VAL A 117 20.38 -5.68 8.02
C VAL A 117 20.23 -4.42 7.15
N VAL A 118 19.01 -3.90 7.10
CA VAL A 118 18.66 -2.65 6.40
C VAL A 118 17.86 -1.76 7.36
N GLU A 119 17.91 -0.45 7.18
CA GLU A 119 17.23 0.48 8.07
C GLU A 119 15.77 0.72 7.66
N ASP A 120 15.54 0.88 6.36
CA ASP A 120 14.26 1.24 5.76
C ASP A 120 14.03 0.54 4.41
N ALA A 121 13.73 -0.75 4.49
CA ALA A 121 13.52 -1.61 3.31
C ALA A 121 12.38 -1.16 2.39
N CYS A 122 11.40 -0.39 2.89
CA CYS A 122 10.27 0.13 2.10
C CYS A 122 10.51 1.53 1.54
N GLY A 123 11.63 2.16 1.87
CA GLY A 123 11.92 3.55 1.51
C GLY A 123 13.36 3.72 1.06
N ALA A 124 14.17 4.36 1.90
CA ALA A 124 15.52 4.81 1.52
C ALA A 124 16.44 3.67 1.02
N ASP A 125 16.28 2.44 1.53
CA ASP A 125 17.14 1.32 1.18
C ASP A 125 16.63 0.49 0.00
N LEU A 126 15.50 0.84 -0.63
CA LEU A 126 14.93 0.07 -1.75
C LEU A 126 15.94 -0.15 -2.89
N ALA A 127 16.72 0.87 -3.23
CA ALA A 127 17.74 0.78 -4.27
C ALA A 127 18.86 -0.21 -3.89
N ALA A 128 19.33 -0.16 -2.64
CA ALA A 128 20.35 -1.08 -2.15
C ALA A 128 19.85 -2.53 -2.05
N VAL A 129 18.56 -2.73 -1.72
CA VAL A 129 17.92 -4.05 -1.74
C VAL A 129 17.86 -4.58 -3.17
N LYS A 130 17.47 -3.73 -4.13
CA LYS A 130 17.46 -4.05 -5.56
C LYS A 130 18.85 -4.51 -6.04
N GLU A 131 19.87 -3.69 -5.81
CA GLU A 131 21.25 -4.00 -6.21
C GLU A 131 21.72 -5.33 -5.61
N ALA A 132 21.44 -5.58 -4.33
CA ALA A 132 21.81 -6.83 -3.67
C ALA A 132 21.10 -8.06 -4.27
N ILE A 133 19.85 -7.94 -4.72
CA ILE A 133 19.12 -9.02 -5.40
C ILE A 133 19.80 -9.36 -6.73
N GLU A 134 20.15 -8.34 -7.51
CA GLU A 134 20.76 -8.48 -8.83
C GLU A 134 22.20 -9.03 -8.73
N GLU A 135 23.04 -8.45 -7.87
CA GLU A 135 24.45 -8.82 -7.70
C GLU A 135 24.64 -10.25 -7.19
N GLN A 136 23.79 -10.69 -6.26
CA GLN A 136 23.88 -12.02 -5.67
C GLN A 136 23.06 -13.07 -6.45
N GLY A 137 22.40 -12.68 -7.54
CA GLY A 137 21.58 -13.58 -8.36
C GLY A 137 20.42 -14.21 -7.59
N LEU A 138 19.86 -13.49 -6.62
CA LEU A 138 18.81 -14.02 -5.75
C LEU A 138 17.56 -14.33 -6.56
N ASN A 139 16.89 -15.44 -6.25
CA ASN A 139 15.67 -15.86 -6.92
C ASN A 139 14.49 -16.05 -5.96
N ARG A 140 14.72 -15.87 -4.65
CA ARG A 140 13.70 -15.76 -3.59
C ARG A 140 14.08 -14.61 -2.67
N VAL A 141 13.10 -13.87 -2.19
CA VAL A 141 13.33 -12.70 -1.34
C VAL A 141 12.50 -12.81 -0.07
N VAL A 142 13.13 -12.64 1.09
CA VAL A 142 12.46 -12.50 2.38
C VAL A 142 12.76 -11.11 2.90
N ILE A 143 11.73 -10.30 3.12
CA ILE A 143 11.88 -9.02 3.79
C ILE A 143 11.16 -9.10 5.13
N THR A 144 11.91 -8.83 6.19
CA THR A 144 11.38 -8.84 7.56
C THR A 144 11.08 -7.41 8.01
N GLY A 145 10.21 -7.26 8.99
CA GLY A 145 9.88 -5.97 9.60
C GLY A 145 8.39 -5.88 9.87
N CYS A 146 7.71 -4.98 9.16
CA CYS A 146 6.27 -4.78 9.29
C CYS A 146 5.41 -5.89 8.66
N SER A 147 4.14 -5.90 9.04
CA SER A 147 3.12 -6.79 8.47
C SER A 147 3.03 -6.72 6.93
N PHE A 148 2.70 -7.84 6.29
CA PHE A 148 2.50 -7.95 4.84
C PHE A 148 1.40 -7.03 4.28
N ARG A 149 0.51 -6.52 5.15
CA ARG A 149 -0.56 -5.59 4.77
C ARG A 149 -0.04 -4.21 4.39
N LEU A 150 1.20 -3.90 4.73
CA LEU A 150 1.83 -2.61 4.49
C LEU A 150 2.87 -2.72 3.37
N TYR A 151 2.93 -1.68 2.54
CA TYR A 151 3.92 -1.51 1.49
C TYR A 151 3.96 -2.62 0.41
N GLN A 152 2.87 -3.38 0.27
CA GLN A 152 2.74 -4.41 -0.76
C GLN A 152 2.97 -3.87 -2.19
N PRO A 153 2.46 -2.67 -2.57
CA PRO A 153 2.74 -2.09 -3.89
C PRO A 153 4.24 -1.88 -4.14
N GLU A 154 4.96 -1.35 -3.15
CA GLU A 154 6.39 -1.01 -3.21
C GLU A 154 7.23 -2.27 -3.37
N PHE A 155 7.00 -3.29 -2.54
CA PHE A 155 7.72 -4.56 -2.66
C PHE A 155 7.35 -5.34 -3.94
N SER A 156 6.09 -5.24 -4.39
CA SER A 156 5.69 -5.82 -5.69
C SER A 156 6.34 -5.09 -6.86
N ALA A 157 6.56 -3.78 -6.76
CA ALA A 157 7.26 -3.00 -7.77
C ALA A 157 8.75 -3.36 -7.77
N LEU A 158 9.39 -3.42 -6.60
CA LEU A 158 10.78 -3.88 -6.42
C LEU A 158 11.03 -5.22 -7.13
N MET A 159 10.22 -6.24 -6.83
CA MET A 159 10.38 -7.57 -7.45
C MET A 159 10.29 -7.51 -8.97
N ARG A 160 9.34 -6.75 -9.52
CA ARG A 160 9.23 -6.58 -10.98
C ARG A 160 10.43 -5.84 -11.56
N GLN A 161 10.95 -4.82 -10.89
CA GLN A 161 12.11 -4.04 -11.33
C GLN A 161 13.41 -4.85 -11.40
N VAL A 162 13.51 -5.94 -10.63
CA VAL A 162 14.60 -6.93 -10.70
C VAL A 162 14.26 -8.15 -11.57
N GLY A 163 13.13 -8.10 -12.28
CA GLY A 163 12.69 -9.18 -13.17
C GLY A 163 12.22 -10.43 -12.45
N LEU A 164 11.85 -10.37 -11.17
CA LEU A 164 11.31 -11.51 -10.43
C LEU A 164 9.79 -11.41 -10.25
N ASN A 165 9.12 -12.55 -10.28
CA ASN A 165 7.69 -12.61 -9.99
C ASN A 165 7.43 -12.14 -8.54
N PRO A 166 6.48 -11.22 -8.29
CA PRO A 166 6.18 -10.74 -6.94
C PRO A 166 5.75 -11.82 -5.93
N GLN A 167 5.31 -13.00 -6.40
CA GLN A 167 4.98 -14.13 -5.54
C GLN A 167 6.22 -14.86 -4.99
N LEU A 168 7.42 -14.55 -5.49
CA LEU A 168 8.68 -15.10 -4.98
C LEU A 168 9.23 -14.32 -3.77
N LEU A 169 8.47 -13.32 -3.30
CA LEU A 169 8.75 -12.57 -2.10
C LEU A 169 7.88 -13.09 -0.94
N GLU A 170 8.51 -13.35 0.20
CA GLU A 170 7.85 -13.66 1.47
C GLU A 170 8.12 -12.55 2.50
N ARG A 171 7.17 -12.37 3.42
CA ARG A 171 7.24 -11.37 4.48
C ARG A 171 7.32 -12.06 5.84
N ALA A 172 8.22 -11.58 6.70
CA ALA A 172 8.26 -11.98 8.11
C ALA A 172 7.90 -10.78 9.00
N ASP A 173 6.74 -10.85 9.67
CA ASP A 173 6.29 -9.81 10.60
C ASP A 173 7.01 -9.96 11.95
N ILE A 174 8.01 -9.10 12.15
CA ILE A 174 8.79 -9.01 13.39
C ILE A 174 8.60 -7.65 14.09
N ARG A 175 7.67 -6.81 13.64
CA ARG A 175 7.35 -5.51 14.24
C ARG A 175 6.03 -5.58 15.00
N GLU A 176 4.89 -5.55 14.32
CA GLU A 176 3.56 -5.68 14.91
C GLU A 176 3.39 -7.04 15.58
N GLY A 177 3.88 -8.09 14.93
CA GLY A 177 3.81 -9.47 15.40
C GLY A 177 4.87 -9.83 16.45
N CYS A 178 5.86 -8.97 16.72
CA CYS A 178 6.96 -9.30 17.62
C CYS A 178 7.47 -8.10 18.44
N ALA A 179 8.28 -7.19 17.88
CA ALA A 179 8.94 -6.14 18.64
C ALA A 179 7.98 -5.27 19.48
N TRP A 180 6.86 -4.81 18.90
CA TRP A 180 5.94 -3.91 19.59
C TRP A 180 5.21 -4.54 20.77
N VAL A 181 4.97 -5.85 20.73
CA VAL A 181 4.22 -6.58 21.76
C VAL A 181 5.11 -7.24 22.81
N HIS A 182 6.43 -7.20 22.61
CA HIS A 182 7.44 -7.89 23.44
C HIS A 182 8.53 -6.95 23.98
N ARG A 183 8.22 -5.67 24.15
CA ARG A 183 9.17 -4.61 24.58
C ARG A 183 9.89 -4.93 25.88
N ASP A 184 9.20 -5.59 26.82
CA ASP A 184 9.73 -5.91 28.15
C ASP A 184 10.56 -7.21 28.18
N VAL A 185 10.61 -7.96 27.08
CA VAL A 185 11.24 -9.29 26.98
C VAL A 185 12.08 -9.41 25.69
N PRO A 186 13.12 -8.56 25.52
CA PRO A 186 13.87 -8.43 24.25
C PRO A 186 14.62 -9.69 23.82
N GLU A 187 15.09 -10.51 24.77
CA GLU A 187 15.74 -11.80 24.46
C GLU A 187 14.74 -12.78 23.83
N GLN A 188 13.53 -12.87 24.40
CA GLN A 188 12.43 -13.68 23.89
C GLN A 188 11.89 -13.12 22.57
N ALA A 189 11.83 -11.80 22.41
CA ALA A 189 11.47 -11.13 21.17
C ALA A 189 12.46 -11.51 20.04
N THR A 190 13.76 -11.48 20.34
CA THR A 190 14.80 -11.88 19.39
C THR A 190 14.71 -13.36 19.02
N ALA A 191 14.47 -14.25 19.99
CA ALA A 191 14.25 -15.67 19.73
C ALA A 191 13.01 -15.91 18.85
N LYS A 192 11.90 -15.22 19.12
CA LYS A 192 10.68 -15.28 18.31
C LYS A 192 10.93 -14.75 16.90
N ALA A 193 11.66 -13.64 16.75
CA ALA A 193 11.99 -13.07 15.45
C ALA A 193 12.82 -14.06 14.61
N LYS A 194 13.80 -14.74 15.20
CA LYS A 194 14.57 -15.80 14.54
C LYS A 194 13.67 -16.91 14.00
N ALA A 195 12.76 -17.42 14.83
CA ALA A 195 11.81 -18.46 14.43
C ALA A 195 10.86 -17.98 13.30
N ALA A 196 10.37 -16.74 13.38
CA ALA A 196 9.53 -16.17 12.33
C ALA A 196 10.27 -16.05 10.99
N VAL A 197 11.54 -15.65 11.02
CA VAL A 197 12.41 -15.58 9.83
C VAL A 197 12.72 -16.96 9.29
N GLU A 198 12.99 -17.95 10.13
CA GLU A 198 13.19 -19.34 9.71
C GLU A 198 11.98 -19.91 8.96
N MET A 199 10.79 -19.67 9.50
CA MET A 199 9.53 -20.05 8.85
C MET A 199 9.37 -19.38 7.49
N ALA A 200 9.65 -18.08 7.41
CA ALA A 200 9.53 -17.30 6.17
C ALA A 200 10.54 -17.76 5.11
N VAL A 201 11.81 -17.98 5.49
CA VAL A 201 12.85 -18.51 4.60
C VAL A 201 12.47 -19.89 4.08
N THR A 202 12.04 -20.78 4.98
CA THR A 202 11.61 -22.14 4.63
C THR A 202 10.45 -22.09 3.64
N LYS A 203 9.44 -21.24 3.89
CA LYS A 203 8.29 -21.08 3.00
C LYS A 203 8.68 -20.49 1.65
N ALA A 204 9.54 -19.46 1.63
CA ALA A 204 10.00 -18.80 0.41
C ALA A 204 10.69 -19.79 -0.55
N ALA A 205 11.42 -20.78 -0.03
CA ALA A 205 12.03 -21.83 -0.84
C ALA A 205 11.03 -22.63 -1.69
N PHE A 206 9.77 -22.73 -1.24
CA PHE A 206 8.70 -23.43 -1.97
C PHE A 206 7.80 -22.50 -2.79
N HIS A 207 8.05 -21.19 -2.79
CA HIS A 207 7.29 -20.26 -3.62
C HIS A 207 7.49 -20.54 -5.09
N LYS A 208 6.40 -20.36 -5.85
CA LYS A 208 6.37 -20.50 -7.30
C LYS A 208 5.88 -19.20 -7.91
N ALA A 209 6.41 -18.86 -9.08
CA ALA A 209 5.84 -17.80 -9.88
C ALA A 209 4.39 -18.16 -10.24
N VAL A 210 3.48 -17.22 -10.04
CA VAL A 210 2.07 -17.36 -10.44
C VAL A 210 1.77 -16.29 -11.46
N SER A 211 1.22 -16.71 -12.59
CA SER A 211 0.77 -15.79 -13.63
C SER A 211 -0.49 -15.06 -13.17
N ARG A 212 -0.56 -13.78 -13.50
CA ARG A 212 -1.76 -12.99 -13.26
C ARG A 212 -2.73 -13.24 -14.41
N SER A 213 -3.95 -13.65 -14.10
CA SER A 213 -5.06 -13.57 -15.05
C SER A 213 -5.59 -12.15 -15.06
N TRP A 214 -5.59 -11.52 -16.22
CA TRP A 214 -6.33 -10.27 -16.41
C TRP A 214 -7.80 -10.63 -16.60
N LEU A 215 -8.63 -10.08 -15.74
CA LEU A 215 -10.08 -10.12 -15.88
C LEU A 215 -10.52 -8.70 -16.22
N GLU A 216 -11.34 -8.57 -17.26
CA GLU A 216 -11.97 -7.29 -17.57
C GLU A 216 -13.00 -6.99 -16.47
N PRO A 217 -12.85 -5.86 -15.74
CA PRO A 217 -13.84 -5.48 -14.76
C PRO A 217 -15.17 -5.15 -15.44
N SER A 218 -16.29 -5.52 -14.81
CA SER A 218 -17.60 -5.02 -15.23
C SER A 218 -17.61 -3.49 -15.15
N ARG A 219 -18.16 -2.82 -16.17
CA ARG A 219 -18.34 -1.36 -16.19
C ARG A 219 -19.60 -0.91 -15.43
N ARG A 220 -19.92 -1.62 -14.35
CA ARG A 220 -21.09 -1.43 -13.50
C ARG A 220 -20.71 -1.59 -12.03
N ALA A 221 -21.21 -0.70 -11.19
CA ALA A 221 -20.98 -0.69 -9.76
C ALA A 221 -22.28 -0.93 -8.99
N LEU A 222 -22.17 -1.56 -7.82
CA LEU A 222 -23.26 -1.69 -6.85
C LEU A 222 -22.92 -0.81 -5.64
N VAL A 223 -23.81 0.13 -5.33
CA VAL A 223 -23.75 1.00 -4.17
C VAL A 223 -24.77 0.51 -3.14
N ILE A 224 -24.31 0.22 -1.93
CA ILE A 224 -25.14 -0.29 -0.83
C ILE A 224 -25.32 0.82 0.21
N GLY A 225 -26.56 1.25 0.40
CA GLY A 225 -26.97 2.33 1.29
C GLY A 225 -27.28 3.62 0.53
N GLY A 226 -28.56 3.98 0.48
CA GLY A 226 -29.11 5.21 -0.11
C GLY A 226 -29.07 6.44 0.79
N GLY A 227 -28.09 6.53 1.69
CA GLY A 227 -27.80 7.77 2.43
C GLY A 227 -27.07 8.80 1.58
N LEU A 228 -26.72 9.96 2.15
CA LEU A 228 -25.97 11.02 1.46
C LEU A 228 -24.74 10.48 0.72
N ALA A 229 -23.87 9.74 1.42
CA ALA A 229 -22.65 9.18 0.83
C ALA A 229 -22.90 8.24 -0.36
N GLY A 230 -23.89 7.35 -0.26
CA GLY A 230 -24.18 6.40 -1.34
C GLY A 230 -24.90 7.04 -2.53
N MET A 231 -25.82 7.98 -2.28
CA MET A 231 -26.42 8.76 -3.37
C MET A 231 -25.38 9.59 -4.10
N THR A 232 -24.46 10.25 -3.37
CA THR A 232 -23.34 10.97 -3.98
C THR A 232 -22.50 10.01 -4.81
N ALA A 233 -22.00 8.91 -4.24
CA ALA A 233 -21.18 7.94 -4.96
C ALA A 233 -21.85 7.38 -6.24
N ALA A 234 -23.16 7.06 -6.18
CA ALA A 234 -23.90 6.59 -7.35
C ALA A 234 -24.02 7.67 -8.44
N LEU A 235 -24.24 8.92 -8.05
CA LEU A 235 -24.28 10.05 -8.97
C LEU A 235 -22.91 10.29 -9.62
N GLU A 236 -21.82 10.26 -8.83
CA GLU A 236 -20.47 10.44 -9.36
C GLU A 236 -20.11 9.35 -10.37
N LEU A 237 -20.43 8.09 -10.07
CA LEU A 237 -20.20 6.98 -10.99
C LEU A 237 -20.97 7.16 -12.30
N ALA A 238 -22.22 7.62 -12.23
CA ALA A 238 -23.02 7.92 -13.41
C ALA A 238 -22.43 9.08 -14.24
N GLU A 239 -21.95 10.14 -13.59
CA GLU A 239 -21.26 11.27 -14.24
C GLU A 239 -19.94 10.84 -14.91
N LEU A 240 -19.26 9.85 -14.32
CA LEU A 240 -18.07 9.20 -14.91
C LEU A 240 -18.41 8.22 -16.04
N GLY A 241 -19.69 8.00 -16.35
CA GLY A 241 -20.16 7.13 -17.42
C GLY A 241 -20.17 5.64 -17.06
N PHE A 242 -20.20 5.29 -15.77
CA PHE A 242 -20.41 3.93 -15.29
C PHE A 242 -21.87 3.70 -14.92
N GLU A 243 -22.37 2.48 -15.13
CA GLU A 243 -23.66 2.09 -14.59
C GLU A 243 -23.55 1.92 -13.06
N ALA A 244 -24.55 2.40 -12.31
CA ALA A 244 -24.58 2.25 -10.86
C ALA A 244 -25.96 1.76 -10.39
N ASP A 245 -25.99 0.63 -9.67
CA ASP A 245 -27.16 0.19 -8.92
C ASP A 245 -27.07 0.73 -7.49
N LEU A 246 -28.11 1.42 -7.01
CA LEU A 246 -28.20 1.85 -5.62
C LEU A 246 -29.23 1.01 -4.87
N VAL A 247 -28.79 0.30 -3.84
CA VAL A 247 -29.66 -0.53 -2.99
C VAL A 247 -29.77 0.09 -1.61
N GLU A 248 -30.97 0.51 -1.23
CA GLU A 248 -31.30 0.98 0.12
C GLU A 248 -32.13 -0.06 0.85
N ARG A 249 -31.88 -0.22 2.16
CA ARG A 249 -32.62 -1.15 3.03
C ARG A 249 -34.01 -0.61 3.38
N GLY A 250 -34.10 0.68 3.64
CA GLY A 250 -35.35 1.38 3.94
C GLY A 250 -36.21 1.60 2.70
N GLU A 251 -37.43 2.09 2.92
CA GLU A 251 -38.37 2.38 1.83
C GLU A 251 -38.01 3.65 1.05
N GLU A 252 -37.20 4.53 1.63
CA GLU A 252 -36.87 5.83 1.06
C GLU A 252 -35.39 6.17 1.25
N LEU A 253 -34.83 6.93 0.29
CA LEU A 253 -33.46 7.41 0.32
C LEU A 253 -33.27 8.56 1.33
N GLY A 254 -32.01 8.87 1.64
CA GLY A 254 -31.59 10.01 2.45
C GLY A 254 -30.84 9.61 3.73
N GLY A 255 -31.11 8.42 4.29
CA GLY A 255 -30.47 7.97 5.53
C GLY A 255 -30.57 9.02 6.65
N ASN A 256 -29.47 9.28 7.36
CA ASN A 256 -29.43 10.24 8.47
C ASN A 256 -29.73 11.70 8.06
N LEU A 257 -29.60 12.05 6.76
CA LEU A 257 -29.88 13.42 6.29
C LEU A 257 -31.34 13.81 6.52
N ARG A 258 -32.25 12.82 6.52
CA ARG A 258 -33.68 13.03 6.74
C ARG A 258 -34.03 13.54 8.14
N THR A 259 -33.15 13.28 9.10
CA THR A 259 -33.34 13.60 10.52
C THR A 259 -32.29 14.56 11.03
N ALA A 260 -31.42 15.08 10.16
CA ALA A 260 -30.44 16.09 10.51
C ALA A 260 -31.15 17.44 10.68
N HIS A 261 -31.03 18.04 11.87
CA HIS A 261 -31.53 19.36 12.22
C HIS A 261 -30.38 20.37 12.28
#